data_AF-A0A1Q7AGX7-F1
#
_entry.id   AF-A0A1Q7AGX7-F1
#
_cell.length_a   1.000
_cell.length_b   1.000
_cell.length_c   1.000
_cell.angle_alpha   90.00
_cell.angle_beta   90.00
_cell.angle_gamma   90.00
#
_symmetry.space_group_name_H-M   'P 1'
#
loop_
_entity.id
_entity.type
_entity.pdbx_description
1 polymer ?
#
loop_
_entity_poly.entity_id
_entity_poly.type
_entity_poly.pdbx_seq_one_letter_code
_entity_poly.pdbx_strand_id
1 'polypeptide(L)'
;RVAREQKRLDVLVNILTGQPVKSWSSFWKLPLEEGRAFVDSWLWPHVATARHAVPLMVKRKSGLIVEIVEQNAVGYHGQFFFDLMEASLKRLAYALATELAPHGVAALAITPGFMRTEAILEQFGATESTWREAAETNAAAKRYGFINSETPCFVGRAVAALAADPDVMRMSGGVFSSWSLSETYGFTDVDGTRPNMWAHLDETMPRSKRSPAFDWKVVRT
;
A
#
# COMPACT_ATOMS: atom_id res chain seq x y z
N ARG A 1 -17.26 -16.83 -9.32
CA ARG A 1 -16.20 -17.53 -10.10
C ARG A 1 -15.31 -18.40 -9.20
N VAL A 2 -14.49 -17.81 -8.31
CA VAL A 2 -13.55 -18.52 -7.41
C VAL A 2 -14.19 -19.70 -6.67
N ALA A 3 -15.34 -19.47 -6.00
CA ALA A 3 -16.05 -20.53 -5.28
C ALA A 3 -16.43 -21.74 -6.16
N ARG A 4 -16.76 -21.51 -7.44
CA ARG A 4 -17.16 -22.55 -8.39
C ARG A 4 -15.95 -23.32 -8.92
N GLU A 5 -14.89 -22.61 -9.29
CA GLU A 5 -13.75 -23.17 -10.03
C GLU A 5 -12.66 -23.69 -9.10
N GLN A 6 -12.32 -22.94 -8.05
CA GLN A 6 -11.23 -23.25 -7.13
C GLN A 6 -11.74 -23.84 -5.81
N LYS A 7 -13.03 -23.68 -5.48
CA LYS A 7 -13.69 -24.13 -4.23
C LYS A 7 -13.12 -23.53 -2.94
N ARG A 8 -12.03 -22.77 -3.03
CA ARG A 8 -11.30 -22.16 -1.93
C ARG A 8 -10.68 -20.84 -2.36
N LEU A 9 -10.44 -19.99 -1.37
CA LEU A 9 -9.64 -18.78 -1.47
C LEU A 9 -8.73 -18.75 -0.24
N ASP A 10 -7.43 -18.56 -0.45
CA ASP A 10 -6.41 -18.53 0.61
C ASP A 10 -5.88 -17.11 0.85
N VAL A 11 -5.60 -16.40 -0.25
CA VAL A 11 -5.03 -15.06 -0.22
C VAL A 11 -5.90 -14.14 -1.07
N LEU A 12 -6.26 -12.99 -0.52
CA LEU A 12 -6.86 -11.87 -1.22
C LEU A 12 -5.89 -10.69 -1.13
N VAL A 13 -5.43 -10.19 -2.27
CA VAL A 13 -4.67 -8.94 -2.35
C VAL A 13 -5.52 -7.91 -3.06
N ASN A 14 -5.84 -6.83 -2.37
CA ASN A 14 -6.58 -5.71 -2.92
C ASN A 14 -5.59 -4.60 -3.32
N ILE A 15 -5.46 -4.40 -4.62
CA ILE A 15 -4.70 -3.30 -5.24
C ILE A 15 -5.55 -2.74 -6.39
N LEU A 16 -6.54 -1.92 -6.04
CA LEU A 16 -7.52 -1.42 -7.00
C LEU A 16 -7.27 0.07 -7.23
N THR A 17 -7.20 0.45 -8.49
CA THR A 17 -6.87 1.82 -8.89
C THR A 17 -8.10 2.53 -9.45
N GLY A 18 -8.31 3.77 -9.00
CA GLY A 18 -9.30 4.69 -9.55
C GLY A 18 -8.67 5.77 -10.44
N GLN A 19 -9.40 6.87 -10.63
CA GLN A 19 -8.89 8.02 -11.37
C GLN A 19 -7.74 8.70 -10.59
N PRO A 20 -6.70 9.21 -11.26
CA PRO A 20 -5.61 9.93 -10.58
C PRO A 20 -6.09 11.27 -9.99
N VAL A 21 -5.37 11.76 -8.99
CA VAL A 21 -5.60 13.08 -8.39
C VAL A 21 -5.46 14.17 -9.47
N LYS A 22 -6.53 14.94 -9.71
CA LYS A 22 -6.56 16.00 -10.74
C LYS A 22 -6.03 17.34 -10.25
N SER A 23 -6.13 17.62 -8.95
CA SER A 23 -5.79 18.92 -8.37
C SER A 23 -5.25 18.77 -6.94
N TRP A 24 -4.11 19.42 -6.70
CA TRP A 24 -3.45 19.56 -5.39
C TRP A 24 -3.80 20.88 -4.70
N SER A 25 -4.96 21.47 -5.04
CA SER A 25 -5.45 22.70 -4.40
C SER A 25 -5.89 22.45 -2.95
N SER A 26 -5.96 23.53 -2.17
CA SER A 26 -6.51 23.50 -0.81
C SER A 26 -7.92 22.92 -0.77
N PHE A 27 -8.27 22.17 0.28
CA PHE A 27 -9.50 21.37 0.33
C PHE A 27 -10.78 22.16 0.08
N TRP A 28 -10.87 23.41 0.56
CA TRP A 28 -12.03 24.29 0.38
C TRP A 28 -12.21 24.81 -1.06
N LYS A 29 -11.26 24.55 -1.95
CA LYS A 29 -11.32 24.88 -3.38
C LYS A 29 -11.67 23.67 -4.25
N LEU A 30 -11.69 22.48 -3.68
CA LEU A 30 -11.96 21.25 -4.41
C LEU A 30 -13.49 21.05 -4.56
N PRO A 31 -14.00 20.71 -5.75
CA PRO A 31 -15.42 20.39 -5.92
C PRO A 31 -15.80 19.15 -5.11
N LEU A 32 -16.85 19.25 -4.29
CA LEU A 32 -17.29 18.16 -3.40
C LEU A 32 -17.67 16.90 -4.17
N GLU A 33 -18.37 17.04 -5.30
CA GLU A 33 -18.81 15.90 -6.12
C GLU A 33 -17.63 15.15 -6.75
N GLU A 34 -16.59 15.88 -7.19
CA GLU A 34 -15.37 15.25 -7.70
C GLU A 34 -14.61 14.52 -6.59
N GLY A 35 -14.54 15.13 -5.40
CA GLY A 35 -13.94 14.50 -4.23
C GLY A 35 -14.65 13.23 -3.79
N ARG A 36 -15.98 13.26 -3.74
CA ARG A 36 -16.80 12.08 -3.45
C ARG A 36 -16.59 10.99 -4.49
N ALA A 37 -16.73 11.32 -5.77
CA ALA A 37 -16.54 10.35 -6.86
C ALA A 37 -15.12 9.74 -6.84
N PHE A 38 -14.10 10.55 -6.51
CA PHE A 38 -12.74 10.07 -6.30
C PHE A 38 -12.69 9.03 -5.18
N VAL A 39 -13.10 9.38 -3.96
CA VAL A 39 -13.06 8.45 -2.82
C VAL A 39 -13.86 7.18 -3.12
N ASP A 40 -15.06 7.34 -3.67
CA ASP A 40 -15.93 6.20 -3.99
C ASP A 40 -15.28 5.24 -4.99
N SER A 41 -14.60 5.78 -6.02
CA SER A 41 -13.96 4.97 -7.07
C SER A 41 -12.77 4.14 -6.56
N TRP A 42 -12.10 4.58 -5.50
CA TRP A 42 -10.96 3.90 -4.91
C TRP A 42 -11.38 2.98 -3.76
N LEU A 43 -12.29 3.42 -2.89
CA LEU A 43 -12.62 2.70 -1.65
C LEU A 43 -13.63 1.55 -1.86
N TRP A 44 -14.73 1.80 -2.57
CA TRP A 44 -15.81 0.80 -2.69
C TRP A 44 -15.42 -0.50 -3.35
N PRO A 45 -14.54 -0.52 -4.38
CA PRO A 45 -14.08 -1.77 -4.95
C PRO A 45 -13.41 -2.70 -3.92
N HIS A 46 -12.66 -2.15 -2.95
CA HIS A 46 -12.03 -2.94 -1.89
C HIS A 46 -13.10 -3.56 -0.97
N VAL A 47 -14.08 -2.77 -0.55
CA VAL A 47 -15.22 -3.22 0.28
C VAL A 47 -16.04 -4.30 -0.43
N ALA A 48 -16.40 -4.07 -1.70
CA ALA A 48 -17.17 -5.02 -2.49
C ALA A 48 -16.43 -6.34 -2.68
N THR A 49 -15.12 -6.27 -2.96
CA THR A 49 -14.28 -7.46 -3.12
C THR A 49 -14.20 -8.25 -1.81
N ALA A 50 -13.90 -7.58 -0.69
CA ALA A 50 -13.86 -8.21 0.63
C ALA A 50 -15.20 -8.87 0.99
N ARG A 51 -16.33 -8.16 0.80
CA ARG A 51 -17.69 -8.69 1.07
C ARG A 51 -17.96 -10.03 0.39
N HIS A 52 -17.48 -10.21 -0.83
CA HIS A 52 -17.69 -11.44 -1.60
C HIS A 52 -16.64 -12.52 -1.35
N ALA A 53 -15.41 -12.14 -1.02
CA ALA A 53 -14.29 -13.05 -0.77
C ALA A 53 -14.32 -13.66 0.64
N VAL A 54 -14.59 -12.84 1.65
CA VAL A 54 -14.55 -13.20 3.08
C VAL A 54 -15.36 -14.46 3.42
N PRO A 55 -16.60 -14.67 2.92
CA PRO A 55 -17.36 -15.87 3.24
C PRO A 55 -16.63 -17.19 2.89
N LEU A 56 -15.80 -17.20 1.84
CA LEU A 56 -15.02 -18.38 1.45
C LEU A 56 -13.87 -18.67 2.43
N MET A 57 -13.25 -17.62 2.98
CA MET A 57 -12.18 -17.73 3.96
C MET A 57 -12.74 -18.09 5.35
N VAL A 58 -13.83 -17.44 5.78
CA VAL A 58 -14.52 -17.72 7.05
C VAL A 58 -15.00 -19.16 7.13
N LYS A 59 -15.60 -19.70 6.06
CA LYS A 59 -16.03 -21.11 6.01
C LYS A 59 -14.88 -22.08 6.27
N ARG A 60 -13.66 -21.72 5.88
CA ARG A 60 -12.45 -22.53 6.04
C ARG A 60 -11.70 -22.26 7.34
N LYS A 61 -12.08 -21.19 8.05
CA LYS A 61 -11.39 -20.66 9.22
C LYS A 61 -9.91 -20.35 8.95
N SER A 62 -9.61 -19.88 7.74
CA SER A 62 -8.25 -19.61 7.29
C SER A 62 -8.25 -18.63 6.13
N GLY A 63 -7.31 -17.69 6.11
CA GLY A 63 -7.05 -16.84 4.96
C GLY A 63 -6.20 -15.63 5.32
N LEU A 64 -5.68 -14.96 4.29
CA LEU A 64 -4.95 -13.70 4.39
C LEU A 64 -5.58 -12.67 3.46
N ILE A 65 -5.93 -11.50 4.00
CA ILE A 65 -6.34 -10.32 3.25
C ILE A 65 -5.26 -9.26 3.37
N VAL A 66 -4.78 -8.75 2.23
CA VAL A 66 -3.79 -7.69 2.15
C VAL A 66 -4.39 -6.50 1.41
N GLU A 67 -4.45 -5.36 2.08
CA GLU A 67 -4.73 -4.06 1.47
C GLU A 67 -3.40 -3.40 1.06
N ILE A 68 -3.22 -3.12 -0.23
CA ILE A 68 -2.09 -2.31 -0.69
C ILE A 68 -2.47 -0.83 -0.54
N VAL A 69 -1.67 -0.09 0.24
CA VAL A 69 -1.94 1.31 0.61
C VAL A 69 -0.69 2.17 0.42
N GLU A 70 -0.84 3.49 0.44
CA GLU A 70 0.29 4.41 0.50
C GLU A 70 0.62 4.83 1.93
N GLN A 71 1.91 4.86 2.25
CA GLN A 71 2.49 5.21 3.55
C GLN A 71 2.03 4.31 4.71
N ASN A 72 2.94 4.01 5.65
CA ASN A 72 2.63 3.27 6.87
C ASN A 72 2.41 4.20 8.08
N ALA A 73 2.66 5.50 7.93
CA ALA A 73 2.43 6.49 8.94
C ALA A 73 1.00 7.06 8.89
N VAL A 74 0.52 7.52 10.03
CA VAL A 74 -0.71 8.31 10.13
C VAL A 74 -0.35 9.78 9.92
N GLY A 75 -0.29 10.20 8.66
CA GLY A 75 0.09 11.55 8.23
C GLY A 75 -0.76 12.02 7.05
N TYR A 76 -0.58 13.29 6.68
CA TYR A 76 -1.33 13.90 5.57
C TYR A 76 -0.67 13.61 4.22
N HIS A 77 -1.39 13.02 3.28
CA HIS A 77 -0.88 12.67 1.94
C HIS A 77 -0.75 13.87 0.97
N GLY A 78 -0.96 15.09 1.44
CA GLY A 78 -0.80 16.32 0.65
C GLY A 78 -2.07 16.75 -0.10
N GLN A 79 -3.01 15.84 -0.35
CA GLN A 79 -4.30 16.15 -0.98
C GLN A 79 -5.44 15.55 -0.17
N PHE A 80 -6.49 16.34 0.08
CA PHE A 80 -7.52 16.04 1.07
C PHE A 80 -8.34 14.76 0.81
N PHE A 81 -8.85 14.58 -0.41
CA PHE A 81 -9.65 13.40 -0.75
C PHE A 81 -8.80 12.15 -0.93
N PHE A 82 -7.55 12.31 -1.39
CA PHE A 82 -6.57 11.24 -1.46
C PHE A 82 -6.18 10.76 -0.06
N ASP A 83 -5.90 11.68 0.84
CA ASP A 83 -5.64 11.39 2.25
C ASP A 83 -6.82 10.70 2.93
N LEU A 84 -8.04 11.22 2.74
CA LEU A 84 -9.26 10.62 3.28
C LEU A 84 -9.46 9.18 2.78
N MET A 85 -9.19 8.94 1.49
CA MET A 85 -9.27 7.63 0.88
C MET A 85 -8.21 6.67 1.46
N GLU A 86 -6.94 7.08 1.49
CA GLU A 86 -5.82 6.28 1.99
C GLU A 86 -5.95 5.96 3.49
N ALA A 87 -6.41 6.92 4.29
CA ALA A 87 -6.72 6.69 5.71
C ALA A 87 -7.86 5.67 5.88
N SER A 88 -8.87 5.71 4.99
CA SER A 88 -9.98 4.76 5.01
C SER A 88 -9.54 3.33 4.66
N LEU A 89 -8.63 3.15 3.68
CA LEU A 89 -8.09 1.83 3.34
C LEU A 89 -7.29 1.21 4.49
N LYS A 90 -6.44 1.99 5.16
CA LYS A 90 -5.72 1.54 6.36
C LYS A 90 -6.70 1.12 7.46
N ARG A 91 -7.78 1.89 7.65
CA ARG A 91 -8.79 1.59 8.66
C ARG A 91 -9.65 0.39 8.30
N LEU A 92 -9.89 0.16 7.00
CA LEU A 92 -10.58 -1.01 6.46
C LEU A 92 -9.80 -2.29 6.80
N ALA A 93 -8.49 -2.33 6.56
CA ALA A 93 -7.66 -3.47 6.93
C ALA A 93 -7.77 -3.80 8.43
N TYR A 94 -7.69 -2.79 9.30
CA TYR A 94 -7.83 -2.98 10.75
C TYR A 94 -9.26 -3.41 11.17
N ALA A 95 -10.30 -2.90 10.51
CA ALA A 95 -11.69 -3.32 10.76
C ALA A 95 -11.90 -4.80 10.38
N LEU A 96 -11.46 -5.18 9.17
CA LEU A 96 -11.50 -6.57 8.71
C LEU A 96 -10.73 -7.49 9.67
N ALA A 97 -9.54 -7.09 10.10
CA ALA A 97 -8.74 -7.88 11.05
C ALA A 97 -9.51 -8.15 12.35
N THR A 98 -10.19 -7.12 12.87
CA THR A 98 -10.97 -7.21 14.10
C THR A 98 -12.16 -8.14 13.96
N GLU A 99 -12.95 -7.99 12.90
CA GLU A 99 -14.14 -8.82 12.67
C GLU A 99 -13.78 -10.27 12.32
N LEU A 100 -12.64 -10.49 11.66
CA LEU A 100 -12.24 -11.78 11.13
C LEU A 100 -11.33 -12.60 12.07
N ALA A 101 -10.80 -11.98 13.13
CA ALA A 101 -9.95 -12.67 14.11
C ALA A 101 -10.63 -13.91 14.73
N PRO A 102 -11.91 -13.89 15.16
CA PRO A 102 -12.60 -15.08 15.68
C PRO A 102 -12.77 -16.20 14.65
N HIS A 103 -12.57 -15.88 13.36
CA HIS A 103 -12.70 -16.80 12.25
C HIS A 103 -11.34 -17.28 11.71
N GLY A 104 -10.22 -16.93 12.34
CA GLY A 104 -8.89 -17.40 11.90
C GLY A 104 -8.44 -16.84 10.55
N VAL A 105 -8.97 -15.69 10.14
CA VAL A 105 -8.57 -15.01 8.90
C VAL A 105 -7.81 -13.74 9.26
N ALA A 106 -6.57 -13.64 8.79
CA ALA A 106 -5.72 -12.46 8.99
C ALA A 106 -6.08 -11.38 7.97
N ALA A 107 -6.06 -10.13 8.39
CA ALA A 107 -6.13 -8.98 7.48
C ALA A 107 -5.13 -7.92 7.90
N LEU A 108 -4.43 -7.31 6.95
CA LEU A 108 -3.42 -6.28 7.22
C LEU A 108 -3.26 -5.38 5.99
N ALA A 109 -2.52 -4.28 6.15
CA ALA A 109 -2.12 -3.43 5.04
C ALA A 109 -0.61 -3.49 4.80
N ILE A 110 -0.20 -3.39 3.53
CA ILE A 110 1.20 -3.23 3.14
C ILE A 110 1.33 -1.94 2.34
N THR A 111 2.32 -1.13 2.70
CA THR A 111 2.76 0.00 1.89
C THR A 111 4.02 -0.37 1.10
N PRO A 112 3.98 -0.30 -0.23
CA PRO A 112 5.17 -0.29 -1.07
C PRO A 112 6.00 0.98 -0.85
N GLY A 113 7.28 0.91 -1.20
CA GLY A 113 8.09 2.11 -1.48
C GLY A 113 7.68 2.78 -2.79
N PHE A 114 8.58 3.59 -3.38
CA PHE A 114 8.35 4.10 -4.73
C PHE A 114 8.40 2.92 -5.72
N MET A 115 7.24 2.43 -6.14
CA MET A 115 7.16 1.35 -7.12
C MET A 115 7.53 1.83 -8.52
N ARG A 116 8.52 1.16 -9.11
CA ARG A 116 8.92 1.29 -10.50
C ARG A 116 8.06 0.38 -11.38
N THR A 117 6.80 0.76 -11.56
CA THR A 117 5.90 0.09 -12.51
C THR A 117 6.29 0.41 -13.95
N GLU A 118 5.75 -0.32 -14.91
CA GLU A 118 5.93 -0.08 -16.35
C GLU A 118 5.53 1.35 -16.73
N ALA A 119 4.45 1.88 -16.15
CA ALA A 119 4.00 3.26 -16.38
C ALA A 119 4.99 4.31 -15.81
N ILE A 120 5.59 4.04 -14.65
CA ILE A 120 6.62 4.94 -14.06
C ILE A 120 7.92 4.88 -14.86
N LEU A 121 8.32 3.69 -15.31
CA LEU A 121 9.43 3.52 -16.23
C LEU A 121 9.24 4.34 -17.51
N GLU A 122 8.07 4.19 -18.15
CA GLU A 122 7.70 4.96 -19.35
C GLU A 122 7.72 6.47 -19.07
N GLN A 123 7.13 6.92 -17.96
CA GLN A 123 7.13 8.32 -17.55
C GLN A 123 8.54 8.93 -17.44
N PHE A 124 9.52 8.14 -17.00
CA PHE A 124 10.91 8.59 -16.90
C PHE A 124 11.77 8.27 -18.13
N GLY A 125 11.18 7.70 -19.19
CA GLY A 125 11.89 7.31 -20.41
C GLY A 125 12.87 6.15 -20.16
N ALA A 126 12.55 5.27 -19.22
CA ALA A 126 13.40 4.19 -18.76
C ALA A 126 12.84 2.81 -19.10
N THR A 127 13.70 1.80 -19.04
CA THR A 127 13.34 0.39 -19.01
C THR A 127 13.84 -0.25 -17.72
N GLU A 128 13.42 -1.47 -17.41
CA GLU A 128 13.97 -2.21 -16.27
C GLU A 128 15.48 -2.48 -16.40
N SER A 129 16.06 -2.38 -17.59
CA SER A 129 17.51 -2.48 -17.78
C SER A 129 18.26 -1.14 -17.64
N THR A 130 17.56 -0.01 -17.79
CA THR A 130 18.16 1.34 -17.86
C THR A 130 17.71 2.27 -16.73
N TRP A 131 16.89 1.81 -15.79
CA TRP A 131 16.30 2.66 -14.76
C TRP A 131 17.33 3.34 -13.84
N ARG A 132 18.49 2.72 -13.60
CA ARG A 132 19.57 3.31 -12.78
C ARG A 132 20.17 4.54 -13.46
N GLU A 133 20.40 4.48 -14.77
CA GLU A 133 20.84 5.63 -15.55
C GLU A 133 19.77 6.72 -15.52
N ALA A 134 18.50 6.36 -15.72
CA ALA A 134 17.41 7.33 -15.64
C ALA A 134 17.31 7.96 -14.24
N ALA A 135 17.52 7.21 -13.16
CA ALA A 135 17.51 7.73 -11.80
C ALA A 135 18.60 8.80 -11.54
N GLU A 136 19.70 8.74 -12.28
CA GLU A 136 20.81 9.71 -12.16
C GLU A 136 20.66 10.90 -13.10
N THR A 137 20.22 10.65 -14.33
CA THR A 137 20.21 11.62 -15.45
C THR A 137 18.89 12.36 -15.58
N ASN A 138 17.76 11.74 -15.23
CA ASN A 138 16.45 12.39 -15.27
C ASN A 138 16.23 13.21 -13.99
N ALA A 139 16.10 14.53 -14.13
CA ALA A 139 15.94 15.44 -13.01
C ALA A 139 14.69 15.16 -12.16
N ALA A 140 13.58 14.73 -12.79
CA ALA A 140 12.37 14.35 -12.07
C ALA A 140 12.59 13.05 -11.29
N ALA A 141 13.15 12.02 -11.94
CA ALA A 141 13.45 10.74 -11.29
C ALA A 141 14.35 10.92 -10.06
N LYS A 142 15.41 11.73 -10.20
CA LYS A 142 16.32 12.08 -9.10
C LYS A 142 15.60 12.81 -7.96
N ARG A 143 14.73 13.77 -8.29
CA ARG A 143 13.95 14.53 -7.29
C ARG A 143 13.03 13.63 -6.45
N TYR A 144 12.46 12.59 -7.05
CA TYR A 144 11.55 11.67 -6.37
C TYR A 144 12.27 10.47 -5.72
N GLY A 145 13.60 10.41 -5.74
CA GLY A 145 14.36 9.31 -5.13
C GLY A 145 14.26 8.00 -5.90
N PHE A 146 14.06 8.05 -7.22
CA PHE A 146 13.84 6.87 -8.08
C PHE A 146 14.97 5.84 -8.00
N ILE A 147 16.18 6.25 -7.61
CA ILE A 147 17.34 5.34 -7.41
C ILE A 147 17.08 4.27 -6.34
N ASN A 148 16.14 4.52 -5.44
CA ASN A 148 15.78 3.63 -4.36
C ASN A 148 14.36 3.04 -4.56
N SER A 149 13.85 3.08 -5.79
CA SER A 149 12.58 2.47 -6.16
C SER A 149 12.62 0.95 -6.06
N GLU A 150 11.45 0.35 -5.87
CA GLU A 150 11.26 -1.11 -5.80
C GLU A 150 10.45 -1.61 -6.99
N THR A 151 10.65 -2.86 -7.40
CA THR A 151 9.79 -3.48 -8.40
C THR A 151 8.45 -3.92 -7.78
N PRO A 152 7.39 -4.08 -8.57
CA PRO A 152 6.15 -4.71 -8.10
C PRO A 152 6.36 -6.11 -7.52
N CYS A 153 7.43 -6.81 -7.91
CA CYS A 153 7.76 -8.12 -7.35
C CYS A 153 8.21 -8.04 -5.89
N PHE A 154 8.78 -6.92 -5.42
CA PHE A 154 9.24 -6.78 -4.03
C PHE A 154 8.06 -6.84 -3.05
N VAL A 155 7.01 -6.04 -3.28
CA VAL A 155 5.78 -6.14 -2.48
C VAL A 155 5.06 -7.48 -2.69
N GLY A 156 5.11 -8.04 -3.90
CA GLY A 156 4.58 -9.39 -4.17
C GLY A 156 5.28 -10.47 -3.32
N ARG A 157 6.60 -10.37 -3.12
CA ARG A 157 7.35 -11.26 -2.22
C ARG A 157 6.97 -11.06 -0.76
N ALA A 158 6.65 -9.83 -0.34
CA ALA A 158 6.13 -9.56 0.99
C ALA A 158 4.81 -10.30 1.24
N VAL A 159 3.88 -10.23 0.28
CA VAL A 159 2.61 -10.99 0.32
C VAL A 159 2.86 -12.49 0.36
N ALA A 160 3.76 -13.00 -0.49
CA ALA A 160 4.08 -14.42 -0.53
C ALA A 160 4.67 -14.92 0.79
N ALA A 161 5.55 -14.13 1.41
CA ALA A 161 6.13 -14.46 2.71
C ALA A 161 5.07 -14.50 3.82
N LEU A 162 4.17 -13.50 3.88
CA LEU A 162 3.05 -13.48 4.81
C LEU A 162 2.08 -14.66 4.59
N ALA A 163 1.81 -15.01 3.34
CA ALA A 163 0.93 -16.14 3.02
C ALA A 163 1.53 -17.50 3.41
N ALA A 164 2.87 -17.60 3.46
CA ALA A 164 3.58 -18.80 3.87
C ALA A 164 3.83 -18.87 5.39
N ASP A 165 3.58 -17.78 6.13
CA ASP A 165 3.80 -17.70 7.57
C ASP A 165 2.70 -18.45 8.35
N PRO A 166 3.03 -19.55 9.06
CA PRO A 166 2.04 -20.30 9.83
C PRO A 166 1.42 -19.51 11.00
N ASP A 167 2.12 -18.47 11.46
CA ASP A 167 1.75 -17.62 12.60
C ASP A 167 1.32 -16.21 12.13
N VAL A 168 0.91 -16.05 10.87
CA VAL A 168 0.54 -14.74 10.26
C VAL A 168 -0.52 -13.95 11.05
N MET A 169 -1.35 -14.64 11.83
CA MET A 169 -2.36 -14.01 12.70
C MET A 169 -1.75 -12.98 13.67
N ARG A 170 -0.49 -13.14 14.10
CA ARG A 170 0.20 -12.15 14.95
C ARG A 170 0.41 -10.79 14.26
N MET A 171 0.38 -10.77 12.93
CA MET A 171 0.53 -9.59 12.09
C MET A 171 -0.82 -8.93 11.76
N SER A 172 -1.94 -9.59 12.08
CA SER A 172 -3.28 -9.11 11.73
C SER A 172 -3.58 -7.76 12.39
N GLY A 173 -4.19 -6.85 11.63
CA GLY A 173 -4.51 -5.49 12.03
C GLY A 173 -3.36 -4.49 11.87
N GLY A 174 -2.17 -4.94 11.47
CA GLY A 174 -1.03 -4.07 11.25
C GLY A 174 -1.01 -3.36 9.89
N VAL A 175 -0.20 -2.30 9.82
CA VAL A 175 0.21 -1.62 8.58
C VAL A 175 1.73 -1.72 8.49
N PHE A 176 2.22 -2.44 7.48
CA PHE A 176 3.65 -2.74 7.34
C PHE A 176 4.19 -2.15 6.05
N SER A 177 5.50 -1.92 5.97
CA SER A 177 6.13 -1.58 4.71
C SER A 177 6.74 -2.81 4.04
N SER A 178 6.86 -2.78 2.72
CA SER A 178 7.58 -3.81 1.94
C SER A 178 8.99 -4.03 2.50
N TRP A 179 9.71 -2.96 2.82
CA TRP A 179 11.06 -3.01 3.36
C TRP A 179 11.13 -3.62 4.77
N SER A 180 10.23 -3.27 5.69
CA SER A 180 10.23 -3.85 7.05
C SER A 180 9.90 -5.35 6.99
N LEU A 181 9.02 -5.74 6.08
CA LEU A 181 8.72 -7.15 5.84
C LEU A 181 9.90 -7.88 5.19
N SER A 182 10.68 -7.22 4.34
CA SER A 182 11.89 -7.80 3.75
C SER A 182 12.97 -8.12 4.78
N GLU A 183 13.10 -7.28 5.81
CA GLU A 183 13.99 -7.51 6.95
C GLU A 183 13.45 -8.66 7.81
N THR A 184 12.14 -8.66 8.07
CA THR A 184 11.48 -9.68 8.92
C THR A 184 11.53 -11.07 8.30
N TYR A 185 11.28 -11.20 7.00
CA TYR A 185 11.19 -12.48 6.29
C TYR A 185 12.41 -12.81 5.44
N GLY A 186 13.40 -11.92 5.36
CA GLY A 186 14.69 -12.18 4.71
C GLY A 186 14.66 -12.21 3.17
N PHE A 187 13.68 -11.59 2.51
CA PHE A 187 13.64 -11.53 1.03
C PHE A 187 14.32 -10.28 0.47
N THR A 188 14.57 -10.29 -0.85
CA THR A 188 15.14 -9.18 -1.62
C THR A 188 14.26 -8.88 -2.83
N ASP A 189 14.49 -7.74 -3.48
CA ASP A 189 13.94 -7.43 -4.79
C ASP A 189 14.59 -8.31 -5.88
N VAL A 190 14.08 -8.26 -7.11
CA VAL A 190 14.53 -9.09 -8.24
C VAL A 190 16.00 -8.88 -8.61
N ASP A 191 16.55 -7.71 -8.31
CA ASP A 191 17.96 -7.36 -8.54
C ASP A 191 18.85 -7.62 -7.31
N GLY A 192 18.32 -8.25 -6.27
CA GLY A 192 19.02 -8.57 -5.03
C GLY A 192 19.07 -7.44 -4.00
N THR A 193 18.49 -6.27 -4.29
CA THR A 193 18.47 -5.14 -3.35
C THR A 193 17.37 -5.26 -2.29
N ARG A 194 17.41 -4.39 -1.27
CA ARG A 194 16.34 -4.19 -0.28
C ARG A 194 16.02 -2.70 -0.20
N PRO A 195 15.28 -2.15 -1.17
CA PRO A 195 14.98 -0.72 -1.21
C PRO A 195 14.21 -0.30 0.04
N ASN A 196 14.62 0.80 0.67
CA ASN A 196 13.92 1.41 1.80
C ASN A 196 13.68 2.88 1.50
N MET A 197 12.55 3.19 0.86
CA MET A 197 12.24 4.53 0.37
C MET A 197 12.26 5.56 1.48
N TRP A 198 11.73 5.23 2.65
CA TRP A 198 11.68 6.17 3.76
C TRP A 198 13.07 6.50 4.31
N ALA A 199 13.95 5.51 4.46
CA ALA A 199 15.33 5.76 4.88
C ALA A 199 16.10 6.64 3.89
N HIS A 200 15.96 6.37 2.58
CA HIS A 200 16.59 7.19 1.55
C HIS A 200 16.05 8.61 1.53
N LEU A 201 14.73 8.77 1.62
CA LEU A 201 14.12 10.07 1.77
C LEU A 201 14.64 10.73 3.03
N ASP A 202 14.84 9.98 4.12
CA ASP A 202 15.34 10.44 5.42
C ASP A 202 16.75 11.04 5.41
N GLU A 203 17.61 10.52 4.54
CA GLU A 203 18.97 11.01 4.32
C GLU A 203 19.04 12.19 3.34
N THR A 204 18.17 12.20 2.33
CA THR A 204 18.32 13.09 1.16
C THR A 204 17.46 14.36 1.21
N MET A 205 16.39 14.38 1.99
CA MET A 205 15.51 15.55 2.12
C MET A 205 15.72 16.35 3.44
N PRO A 206 15.39 17.64 3.50
CA PRO A 206 15.37 18.36 4.78
C PRO A 206 14.14 17.96 5.61
N ARG A 207 14.31 17.73 6.91
CA ARG A 207 13.21 17.37 7.84
C ARG A 207 12.06 18.41 7.85
N SER A 208 12.39 19.69 7.63
CA SER A 208 11.43 20.80 7.48
C SER A 208 10.49 20.69 6.27
N LYS A 209 10.83 19.84 5.29
CA LYS A 209 9.98 19.53 4.13
C LYS A 209 9.18 18.24 4.31
N ARG A 210 9.38 17.52 5.42
CA ARG A 210 8.75 16.21 5.70
C ARG A 210 7.71 16.25 6.79
N SER A 211 7.94 17.04 7.84
CA SER A 211 7.07 17.00 9.01
C SER A 211 5.74 17.68 8.69
N PRO A 212 4.60 16.98 8.83
CA PRO A 212 3.32 17.66 8.89
C PRO A 212 3.38 18.69 10.01
N ALA A 213 2.62 19.78 9.88
CA ALA A 213 2.53 20.79 10.93
C ALA A 213 1.98 20.23 12.26
N PHE A 214 1.45 18.99 12.24
CA PHE A 214 0.77 18.33 13.34
C PHE A 214 1.07 16.84 13.36
N ASP A 215 1.20 16.28 14.56
CA ASP A 215 1.24 14.84 14.80
C ASP A 215 -0.09 14.38 15.38
N TRP A 216 -0.59 13.22 14.92
CA TRP A 216 -1.77 12.59 15.48
C TRP A 216 -1.51 12.20 16.94
N LYS A 217 -2.42 12.58 17.84
CA LYS A 217 -2.36 12.20 19.26
C LYS A 217 -3.62 11.43 19.63
N VAL A 218 -3.44 10.16 19.99
CA VAL A 218 -4.51 9.37 20.62
C VAL A 218 -4.52 9.72 22.10
N VAL A 219 -5.48 10.54 22.51
CA VAL A 219 -5.69 10.89 23.92
C VAL A 219 -6.75 9.95 24.49
N ARG A 220 -6.34 9.02 25.35
CA ARG A 220 -7.26 8.25 26.18
C ARG A 220 -7.50 9.06 27.45
N THR A 221 -8.66 9.70 27.55
CA THR A 221 -9.14 10.31 28.80
C THR A 221 -9.65 9.22 29.73
#